data_AF-A0A4S0JK72-F1
#
_entry.id   AF-A0A4S0JK72-F1
#
_cell.length_a   1.000
_cell.length_b   1.000
_cell.length_c   1.000
_cell.angle_alpha   90.00
_cell.angle_beta   90.00
_cell.angle_gamma   90.00
#
_symmetry.space_group_name_H-M   'P 1'
#
loop_
_entity.id
_entity.type
_entity.pdbx_description
1 polymer ?
#
loop_
_entity_poly.entity_id
_entity_poly.type
_entity_poly.pdbx_seq_one_letter_code
_entity_poly.pdbx_strand_id
1 'polypeptide(L)'
;KLGGLTTILEKSLGAVAKGGSMPLKAVYEFAETVTEQGFVFMDTPGYDPVAVTGQVAGGCNVICFTTGRGSVSGFKPAPCIKIATNSEMYEHMKEDMDLNCGEIVTGNET
;
A
#
# COMPACT_ATOMS: atom_id res chain seq x y z
N LYS A 1 3.21 -19.69 -0.92
CA LYS A 1 4.65 -19.59 -1.29
C LYS A 1 5.30 -18.57 -0.36
N LEU A 2 6.25 -19.00 0.49
CA LEU A 2 6.90 -18.23 1.57
C LEU A 2 7.46 -16.91 1.00
N GLY A 3 6.96 -15.77 1.50
CA GLY A 3 7.33 -14.43 1.04
C GLY A 3 8.55 -13.85 1.75
N GLY A 4 9.55 -14.67 2.05
CA GLY A 4 10.74 -14.26 2.79
C GLY A 4 10.53 -13.94 4.27
N LEU A 5 9.29 -14.01 4.77
CA LEU A 5 8.92 -13.75 6.16
C LEU A 5 8.51 -15.05 6.84
N THR A 6 9.01 -15.24 8.05
CA THR A 6 8.90 -16.47 8.84
C THR A 6 7.60 -16.54 9.64
N THR A 7 7.03 -15.39 10.02
CA THR A 7 5.81 -15.33 10.83
C THR A 7 4.76 -14.36 10.28
N ILE A 8 3.50 -14.58 10.65
CA ILE A 8 2.42 -13.62 10.38
C ILE A 8 2.67 -12.28 11.09
N LEU A 9 3.30 -12.32 12.26
CA LEU A 9 3.63 -11.13 13.04
C LEU A 9 4.62 -10.23 12.29
N GLU A 10 5.70 -10.80 11.75
CA GLU A 10 6.69 -10.05 10.95
C GLU A 10 6.03 -9.38 9.74
N LYS A 11 5.13 -10.10 9.06
CA LYS A 11 4.37 -9.55 7.93
C LYS A 11 3.47 -8.39 8.37
N SER A 12 2.77 -8.53 9.49
CA SER A 12 1.90 -7.49 10.03
C SER A 12 2.66 -6.24 10.44
N LEU A 13 3.85 -6.38 11.03
CA LEU A 13 4.70 -5.24 11.40
C LEU A 13 5.11 -4.41 10.18
N GLY A 14 5.52 -5.08 9.09
CA GLY A 14 5.81 -4.39 7.83
C GLY A 14 4.58 -3.71 7.21
N ALA A 15 3.39 -4.28 7.39
CA ALA A 15 2.15 -3.65 6.93
C ALA A 15 1.82 -2.38 7.72
N VAL A 16 1.98 -2.40 9.05
CA VAL A 16 1.73 -1.27 9.96
C VAL A 16 2.69 -0.11 9.72
N ALA A 17 3.92 -0.37 9.29
CA ALA A 17 4.91 0.68 8.99
C ALA A 17 4.40 1.74 7.99
N LYS A 18 3.45 1.41 7.11
CA LYS A 18 2.82 2.36 6.18
C LYS A 18 1.99 3.46 6.87
N GLY A 19 1.54 3.25 8.11
CA GLY A 19 0.84 4.27 8.89
C GLY A 19 1.76 5.37 9.43
N GLY A 20 3.08 5.21 9.30
CA GLY A 20 4.06 6.15 9.83
C GLY A 20 4.01 6.22 11.36
N SER A 21 4.27 7.41 11.92
CA SER A 21 4.35 7.65 13.36
C SER A 21 3.27 8.61 13.89
N MET A 22 2.31 9.02 13.05
CA MET A 22 1.22 9.90 13.50
C MET A 22 0.23 9.13 14.38
N PRO A 23 -0.37 9.77 15.40
CA PRO A 23 -1.44 9.16 16.20
C PRO A 23 -2.65 8.80 15.33
N LEU A 24 -3.22 7.62 15.56
CA LEU A 24 -4.48 7.20 14.94
C LEU A 24 -5.63 8.10 15.41
N LYS A 25 -6.32 8.71 14.46
CA LYS A 25 -7.38 9.70 14.70
C LYS A 25 -8.78 9.09 14.69
N ALA A 26 -9.04 8.16 13.78
CA ALA A 26 -10.35 7.54 13.62
C ALA A 26 -10.22 6.15 12.99
N VAL A 27 -11.22 5.32 13.24
CA VAL A 27 -11.43 4.02 12.60
C VAL A 27 -12.77 4.07 11.88
N TYR A 28 -12.80 3.58 10.65
CA TYR A 28 -13.97 3.55 9.78
C TYR A 28 -14.30 2.12 9.38
N GLU A 29 -15.58 1.81 9.27
CA GLU A 29 -16.04 0.55 8.70
C GLU A 29 -15.85 0.54 7.17
N PHE A 30 -15.99 -0.63 6.55
CA PHE A 30 -15.82 -0.78 5.11
C PHE A 30 -16.71 0.20 4.32
N ALA A 31 -16.07 1.03 3.48
CA ALA A 31 -16.71 2.04 2.63
C ALA A 31 -17.46 3.16 3.38
N GLU A 32 -17.24 3.30 4.69
CA GLU A 32 -17.74 4.45 5.43
C GLU A 32 -17.04 5.74 4.97
N THR A 33 -17.80 6.83 4.88
CA THR A 33 -17.27 8.14 4.47
C THR A 33 -16.25 8.64 5.48
N VAL A 34 -15.03 8.88 5.03
CA VAL A 34 -13.96 9.45 5.85
C VAL A 34 -14.22 10.93 6.08
N THR A 35 -14.23 11.34 7.35
CA THR A 35 -14.57 12.71 7.79
C THR A 35 -13.46 13.39 8.59
N GLU A 36 -12.58 12.62 9.22
CA GLU A 36 -11.49 13.10 10.07
C GLU A 36 -10.20 13.32 9.27
N GLN A 37 -9.42 14.32 9.67
CA GLN A 37 -8.12 14.63 9.05
C GLN A 37 -6.96 14.01 9.83
N GLY A 38 -5.94 13.53 9.10
CA GLY A 38 -4.74 12.91 9.67
C GLY A 38 -4.69 11.40 9.40
N PHE A 39 -4.00 10.64 10.26
CA PHE A 39 -3.92 9.19 10.11
C PHE A 39 -5.22 8.52 10.58
N VAL A 40 -5.94 7.92 9.64
CA VAL A 40 -7.17 7.16 9.89
C VAL A 40 -7.02 5.74 9.36
N PHE A 41 -7.80 4.81 9.90
CA PHE A 41 -7.78 3.40 9.50
C PHE A 41 -9.17 2.98 9.03
N MET A 42 -9.28 2.38 7.85
CA MET A 42 -10.52 1.75 7.40
C MET A 42 -10.39 0.24 7.54
N ASP A 43 -11.29 -0.40 8.29
CA ASP A 43 -11.33 -1.86 8.40
C ASP A 43 -11.84 -2.45 7.08
N THR A 44 -10.97 -3.16 6.39
CA THR A 44 -11.24 -3.71 5.07
C THR A 44 -10.74 -5.16 4.96
N PRO A 45 -11.32 -5.99 4.07
CA PRO A 45 -10.82 -7.33 3.82
C PRO A 45 -9.35 -7.34 3.38
N GLY A 46 -8.58 -8.35 3.79
CA GLY A 46 -7.12 -8.40 3.57
C GLY A 46 -6.63 -8.66 2.14
N TYR A 47 -7.48 -8.54 1.11
CA TYR A 47 -7.10 -8.72 -0.30
C TYR A 47 -7.36 -7.46 -1.12
N ASP A 48 -6.35 -7.09 -1.92
CA ASP A 48 -6.18 -5.73 -2.44
C ASP A 48 -7.39 -5.15 -3.21
N PRO A 49 -8.02 -5.86 -4.17
CA PRO A 49 -9.11 -5.28 -4.95
C PRO A 49 -10.28 -4.79 -4.10
N VAL A 50 -10.63 -5.54 -3.05
CA VAL A 50 -11.75 -5.19 -2.19
C VAL A 50 -11.35 -4.16 -1.16
N ALA A 51 -10.15 -4.27 -0.58
CA ALA A 51 -9.63 -3.27 0.34
C ALA A 51 -9.65 -1.86 -0.27
N VAL A 52 -9.08 -1.74 -1.47
CA VAL A 52 -8.98 -0.47 -2.16
C VAL A 52 -10.35 0.03 -2.65
N THR A 53 -11.26 -0.87 -3.04
CA THR A 53 -12.64 -0.48 -3.39
C THR A 53 -13.34 0.20 -2.21
N GLY A 54 -13.19 -0.33 -0.99
CA GLY A 54 -13.73 0.31 0.22
C GLY A 54 -13.15 1.69 0.46
N GLN A 55 -11.82 1.83 0.34
CA GLN A 55 -11.13 3.11 0.52
C GLN A 55 -11.58 4.16 -0.49
N VAL A 56 -11.72 3.78 -1.77
CA VAL A 56 -12.23 4.66 -2.83
C VAL A 56 -13.67 5.05 -2.57
N ALA A 57 -14.52 4.10 -2.17
CA ALA A 57 -15.91 4.39 -1.82
C ALA A 57 -16.04 5.32 -0.60
N GLY A 58 -15.13 5.22 0.37
CA GLY A 58 -15.06 6.12 1.52
C GLY A 58 -14.48 7.51 1.24
N GLY A 59 -14.07 7.80 -0.01
CA GLY A 59 -13.62 9.12 -0.43
C GLY A 59 -12.12 9.26 -0.73
N CYS A 60 -11.39 8.16 -0.89
CA CYS A 60 -9.98 8.20 -1.29
C CYS A 60 -9.81 8.73 -2.73
N ASN A 61 -8.95 9.73 -2.90
CA ASN A 61 -8.69 10.39 -4.18
C ASN A 61 -7.38 9.96 -4.86
N VAL A 62 -6.46 9.32 -4.13
CA VAL A 62 -5.16 8.81 -4.65
C VAL A 62 -4.78 7.57 -3.86
N ILE A 63 -4.34 6.52 -4.55
CA ILE A 63 -3.89 5.27 -3.94
C ILE A 63 -2.38 5.13 -4.14
N CYS A 64 -1.65 4.86 -3.05
CA CYS A 64 -0.25 4.45 -3.11
C CYS A 64 -0.18 2.93 -2.90
N PHE A 65 0.14 2.19 -3.96
CA PHE A 65 0.10 0.74 -3.96
C PHE A 65 1.50 0.14 -4.01
N THR A 66 1.96 -0.42 -2.89
CA THR A 66 3.28 -1.07 -2.81
C THR A 66 3.22 -2.51 -3.30
N THR A 67 4.18 -2.92 -4.12
CA THR A 67 4.29 -4.31 -4.59
C THR A 67 5.74 -4.77 -4.68
N GLY A 68 5.99 -5.98 -4.20
CA GLY A 68 7.26 -6.69 -4.38
C GLY A 68 7.15 -7.90 -5.30
N ARG A 69 6.00 -8.08 -5.96
CA ARG A 69 5.70 -9.24 -6.82
C ARG A 69 5.09 -8.87 -8.17
N GLY A 70 5.16 -7.60 -8.55
CA GLY A 70 4.73 -7.16 -9.87
C GLY A 70 3.21 -7.15 -10.03
N SER A 71 2.47 -6.71 -9.01
CA SER A 71 1.03 -6.56 -9.16
C SER A 71 0.69 -5.55 -10.25
N VAL A 72 -0.13 -5.96 -11.21
CA VAL A 72 -0.61 -5.10 -12.29
C VAL A 72 -1.93 -4.38 -11.96
N SER A 73 -2.43 -4.49 -10.72
CA SER A 73 -3.71 -3.92 -10.29
C SER A 73 -3.80 -2.42 -10.53
N GLY A 74 -4.90 -2.00 -11.16
CA GLY A 74 -5.29 -0.60 -11.30
C GLY A 74 -6.65 -0.37 -10.65
N PHE A 75 -6.83 0.82 -10.08
CA PHE A 75 -8.04 1.20 -9.37
C PHE A 75 -8.67 2.41 -10.04
N LYS A 76 -10.00 2.47 -10.07
CA LYS A 76 -10.76 3.57 -10.63
C LYS A 76 -11.92 3.92 -9.68
N PRO A 77 -12.35 5.18 -9.60
CA PRO A 77 -11.82 6.34 -10.35
C PRO A 77 -10.50 6.91 -9.78
N ALA A 78 -10.11 6.55 -8.56
CA ALA A 78 -8.92 7.10 -7.94
C ALA A 78 -7.62 6.67 -8.67
N PRO A 79 -6.76 7.59 -9.11
CA PRO A 79 -5.45 7.25 -9.67
C PRO A 79 -4.61 6.45 -8.66
N CYS A 80 -3.80 5.54 -9.20
CA CYS A 80 -2.94 4.66 -8.43
C CYS A 80 -1.47 4.95 -8.79
N ILE A 81 -0.64 5.13 -7.76
CA ILE A 81 0.82 5.21 -7.85
C ILE A 81 1.36 3.87 -7.40
N LYS A 82 1.98 3.12 -8.31
CA LYS A 82 2.60 1.83 -8.02
C LYS A 82 4.05 2.00 -7.58
N ILE A 83 4.36 1.40 -6.44
CA ILE A 83 5.62 1.55 -5.75
C ILE A 83 6.30 0.19 -5.66
N ALA A 84 7.41 0.03 -6.36
CA ALA A 84 8.21 -1.18 -6.35
C ALA A 84 9.05 -1.29 -5.07
N THR A 85 9.03 -2.44 -4.40
CA THR A 85 9.81 -2.66 -3.17
C THR A 85 11.21 -3.23 -3.41
N ASN A 86 11.59 -3.50 -4.67
CA ASN A 86 12.92 -3.99 -5.03
C ASN A 86 13.27 -3.58 -6.46
N SER A 87 14.54 -3.23 -6.68
CA SER A 87 15.02 -2.67 -7.95
C SER A 87 15.02 -3.69 -9.09
N GLU A 88 15.24 -4.97 -8.79
CA GLU A 88 15.22 -6.03 -9.82
C GLU A 88 13.83 -6.12 -10.49
N MET A 89 12.76 -6.14 -9.70
CA MET A 89 11.39 -6.13 -10.22
C MET A 89 11.07 -4.81 -10.92
N TYR A 90 11.53 -3.68 -10.37
CA TYR A 90 11.31 -2.38 -10.99
C TYR A 90 11.89 -2.34 -12.42
N GLU A 91 13.14 -2.76 -12.62
CA GLU A 91 13.76 -2.76 -13.95
C GLU A 91 13.05 -3.69 -14.94
N HIS A 92 12.57 -4.85 -14.49
CA HIS A 92 11.79 -5.76 -15.34
C HIS A 92 10.38 -5.26 -15.68
N MET A 93 9.81 -4.37 -14.87
CA MET A 93 8.42 -3.89 -15.00
C MET A 93 8.34 -2.36 -15.02
N LYS A 94 9.34 -1.73 -15.63
CA LYS A 94 9.52 -0.27 -15.58
C LYS A 94 8.36 0.53 -16.16
N GLU A 95 7.64 -0.05 -17.12
CA GLU A 95 6.43 0.57 -17.72
C GLU A 95 5.20 0.47 -16.82
N ASP A 96 5.19 -0.46 -15.87
CA ASP A 96 4.08 -0.69 -14.93
C ASP A 96 4.28 0.00 -13.58
N MET A 97 5.53 0.34 -13.22
CA MET A 97 5.91 0.86 -11.90
C MET A 97 6.26 2.34 -11.95
N ASP A 98 5.66 3.14 -11.07
CA ASP A 98 5.89 4.58 -11.02
C ASP A 98 7.14 4.94 -10.20
N LEU A 99 7.45 4.19 -9.14
CA LEU A 99 8.55 4.49 -8.21
C LEU A 99 9.36 3.25 -7.83
N ASN A 100 10.69 3.41 -7.73
CA ASN A 100 11.61 2.38 -7.24
C ASN A 100 12.05 2.65 -5.80
N CYS A 101 11.46 1.96 -4.81
CA CYS A 101 11.94 2.01 -3.42
C CYS A 101 12.98 0.92 -3.10
N GLY A 102 13.40 0.12 -4.09
CA GLY A 102 14.49 -0.84 -3.90
C GLY A 102 15.86 -0.17 -3.65
N GLU A 103 16.01 1.09 -4.06
CA GLU A 103 17.24 1.86 -3.89
C GLU A 103 17.60 2.12 -2.43
N ILE A 104 16.59 2.15 -1.55
CA ILE A 104 16.75 2.25 -0.09
C ILE A 104 17.50 1.02 0.45
N VAL A 105 17.18 -0.18 -0.04
CA VAL A 105 17.84 -1.42 0.39
C VAL A 105 19.31 -1.45 -0.05
N THR A 106 19.62 -0.85 -1.21
CA THR A 106 20.99 -0.73 -1.71
C THR A 106 21.77 0.44 -1.12
N GLY A 107 21.13 1.31 -0.34
CA GLY A 107 21.75 2.51 0.25
C GLY A 107 22.01 3.65 -0.73
N ASN A 108 21.38 3.63 -1.90
CA ASN A 108 21.49 4.70 -2.90
C ASN A 108 20.57 5.89 -2.58
N GLU A 109 19.47 5.62 -1.86
CA GLU A 109 18.46 6.58 -1.39
C GLU A 109 18.11 6.28 0.08
N THR A 110 17.36 7.19 0.73
CA THR A 110 16.91 7.06 2.15
C THR A 110 15.40 7.01 2.31
#